data_AF-A0A935ABU4-F1
#
_entry.id   AF-A0A935ABU4-F1
#
_cell.length_a   1.000
_cell.length_b   1.000
_cell.length_c   1.000
_cell.angle_alpha   90.00
_cell.angle_beta   90.00
_cell.angle_gamma   90.00
#
_symmetry.space_group_name_H-M   'P 1'
#
loop_
_entity.id
_entity.type
_entity.pdbx_description
1 polymer ?
#
loop_
_entity_poly.entity_id
_entity_poly.type
_entity_poly.pdbx_seq_one_letter_code
_entity_poly.pdbx_strand_id
1 'polypeptide(L)'
;MTDHAFAGYPAPFVFEAPSTRSKKTQQLIWGDYVTLLGPPTKGWQQVRARGTPGWMQTKSLQAKRLLEICFVDIGQGDGAFLVLPDDRFMLVDAGESDNMLRFLSWRFNLRSNPKKVIPFDTAVISHPDQDHYKGFTPLFESPQFRFERVVHNGIVERSGTDSLGPTRVEGGVRYLAETLDDTDTLRSRLADSAFTGRKTYPRMLKKALDSGRVEAMLGAGALGRYLPGFGADQDVSIEILGPKADEVAGRRLLRWFGDVGPTKNGHSVVLKLVYGKVRVLLGGDLNRDAEEHLLTTHTGLPLPGNTTTETFLAAARRIFEVDVAKACHHGSADFTSLYLQAVNPAATVISSGDNEPYAHPRPDALGAFGKHARGERPLIFSTELARSSKENIRTPNALRAEFRALYAKRQTAASADEKAALDAQLETLLSHLERSVAVYGMINLRTDGQRVVLAQKLEDTSPDGRKWDVHCLEPDAAGVLRYVSKHTG
;
A
#
# COMPACT_ATOMS: atom_id res chain seq x y z
N MET A 1 -18.77 -22.52 -17.37
CA MET A 1 -18.38 -22.63 -15.95
C MET A 1 -17.09 -21.84 -15.79
N THR A 2 -16.96 -21.02 -14.75
CA THR A 2 -15.67 -20.36 -14.45
C THR A 2 -14.64 -21.43 -14.15
N ASP A 3 -13.42 -21.26 -14.66
CA ASP A 3 -12.27 -22.15 -14.46
C ASP A 3 -11.54 -21.87 -13.13
N HIS A 4 -12.09 -20.96 -12.32
CA HIS A 4 -11.52 -20.49 -11.07
C HIS A 4 -12.58 -20.19 -10.02
N ALA A 5 -12.11 -20.12 -8.78
CA ALA A 5 -12.81 -19.68 -7.59
C ALA A 5 -11.82 -18.98 -6.65
N PHE A 6 -12.30 -18.58 -5.48
CA PHE A 6 -11.49 -17.98 -4.43
C PHE A 6 -11.59 -18.79 -3.14
N ALA A 7 -10.54 -18.78 -2.34
CA ALA A 7 -10.53 -19.35 -1.00
C ALA A 7 -11.62 -18.70 -0.13
N GLY A 8 -12.47 -19.52 0.50
CA GLY A 8 -13.55 -19.07 1.39
C GLY A 8 -13.08 -18.61 2.77
N TYR A 9 -13.97 -17.97 3.53
CA TYR A 9 -13.69 -17.44 4.87
C TYR A 9 -13.48 -18.55 5.93
N PRO A 10 -12.65 -18.33 6.98
CA PRO A 10 -11.69 -17.23 7.15
C PRO A 10 -10.29 -17.54 6.59
N ALA A 11 -9.91 -18.82 6.49
CA ALA A 11 -8.63 -19.26 5.93
C ALA A 11 -8.66 -20.78 5.67
N PRO A 12 -8.89 -21.24 4.42
CA PRO A 12 -9.09 -22.65 4.14
C PRO A 12 -7.76 -23.36 3.87
N PHE A 13 -7.80 -24.70 3.93
CA PHE A 13 -6.63 -25.54 3.65
C PHE A 13 -6.79 -26.28 2.32
N VAL A 14 -5.65 -26.50 1.66
CA VAL A 14 -5.50 -27.46 0.57
C VAL A 14 -5.01 -28.77 1.15
N PHE A 15 -5.58 -29.87 0.66
CA PHE A 15 -5.33 -31.23 1.11
C PHE A 15 -4.69 -32.05 -0.01
N GLU A 16 -3.88 -33.04 0.37
CA GLU A 16 -3.25 -33.98 -0.58
C GLU A 16 -4.28 -34.89 -1.26
N ALA A 17 -5.34 -35.28 -0.54
CA ALA A 17 -6.42 -36.13 -1.02
C ALA A 17 -7.79 -35.56 -0.60
N PRO A 18 -8.91 -35.98 -1.22
CA PRO A 18 -10.25 -35.49 -0.88
C PRO A 18 -10.77 -36.08 0.46
N SER A 19 -10.06 -35.79 1.55
CA SER A 19 -10.36 -36.23 2.91
C SER A 19 -9.78 -35.25 3.93
N THR A 20 -10.57 -34.89 4.95
CA THR A 20 -10.11 -34.02 6.04
C THR A 20 -9.08 -34.69 6.94
N ARG A 21 -8.95 -36.03 6.85
CA ARG A 21 -7.90 -36.80 7.53
C ARG A 21 -6.58 -36.84 6.74
N SER A 22 -6.58 -36.38 5.50
CA SER A 22 -5.35 -36.33 4.69
C SER A 22 -4.48 -35.13 5.08
N LYS A 23 -3.23 -35.17 4.63
CA LYS A 23 -2.24 -34.13 4.93
C LYS A 23 -2.69 -32.78 4.37
N LYS A 24 -2.69 -31.75 5.22
CA LYS A 24 -2.80 -30.35 4.82
C LYS A 24 -1.49 -29.96 4.12
N THR A 25 -1.55 -29.65 2.83
CA THR A 25 -0.37 -29.27 2.04
C THR A 25 -0.13 -27.76 2.07
N GLN A 26 -1.21 -26.97 2.20
CA GLN A 26 -1.12 -25.51 2.19
C GLN A 26 -2.25 -24.88 3.01
N GLN A 27 -1.95 -23.77 3.69
CA GLN A 27 -2.96 -22.85 4.22
C GLN A 27 -3.06 -21.65 3.28
N LEU A 28 -4.28 -21.37 2.81
CA LEU A 28 -4.62 -20.17 2.04
C LEU A 28 -5.20 -19.11 2.98
N ILE A 29 -5.15 -17.85 2.55
CA ILE A 29 -5.89 -16.76 3.20
C ILE A 29 -7.19 -16.49 2.44
N TRP A 30 -8.17 -15.88 3.10
CA TRP A 30 -9.46 -15.56 2.50
C TRP A 30 -9.30 -14.76 1.19
N GLY A 31 -9.95 -15.22 0.12
CA GLY A 31 -9.88 -14.57 -1.19
C GLY A 31 -8.68 -14.98 -2.05
N ASP A 32 -7.79 -15.87 -1.60
CA ASP A 32 -6.72 -16.42 -2.45
C ASP A 32 -7.30 -17.03 -3.74
N TYR A 33 -6.66 -16.75 -4.88
CA TYR A 33 -7.09 -17.28 -6.17
C TYR A 33 -6.85 -18.79 -6.27
N VAL A 34 -7.84 -19.52 -6.77
CA VAL A 34 -7.82 -20.97 -6.90
C VAL A 34 -8.30 -21.39 -8.30
N THR A 35 -7.47 -22.09 -9.06
CA THR A 35 -7.89 -22.71 -10.33
C THR A 35 -8.63 -24.02 -10.06
N LEU A 36 -9.74 -24.26 -10.75
CA LEU A 36 -10.55 -25.49 -10.64
C LEU A 36 -10.07 -26.51 -11.69
N LEU A 37 -9.69 -27.73 -11.27
CA LEU A 37 -9.08 -28.74 -12.14
C LEU A 37 -10.06 -29.83 -12.63
N GLY A 38 -11.35 -29.52 -12.72
CA GLY A 38 -12.41 -30.47 -13.13
C GLY A 38 -13.67 -30.31 -12.29
N PRO A 39 -14.69 -31.18 -12.48
CA PRO A 39 -15.93 -31.12 -11.71
C PRO A 39 -15.71 -31.57 -10.25
N PRO A 40 -16.50 -31.02 -9.30
CA PRO A 40 -16.44 -31.45 -7.90
C PRO A 40 -16.94 -32.90 -7.74
N THR A 41 -16.35 -33.61 -6.78
CA THR A 41 -16.71 -34.99 -6.43
C THR A 41 -16.94 -35.12 -4.93
N LYS A 42 -18.14 -35.57 -4.51
CA LYS A 42 -18.50 -35.83 -3.10
C LYS A 42 -18.17 -34.66 -2.15
N GLY A 43 -18.45 -33.43 -2.57
CA GLY A 43 -18.19 -32.22 -1.77
C GLY A 43 -16.74 -31.72 -1.79
N TRP A 44 -15.87 -32.34 -2.59
CA TRP A 44 -14.48 -31.92 -2.80
C TRP A 44 -14.26 -31.40 -4.21
N GLN A 45 -13.36 -30.44 -4.33
CA GLN A 45 -12.95 -29.82 -5.58
C GLN A 45 -11.44 -30.03 -5.75
N GLN A 46 -11.04 -30.59 -6.89
CA GLN A 46 -9.63 -30.61 -7.26
C GLN A 46 -9.23 -29.22 -7.72
N VAL A 47 -8.12 -28.71 -7.19
CA VAL A 47 -7.69 -27.33 -7.36
C VAL A 47 -6.20 -27.21 -7.67
N ARG A 48 -5.80 -26.07 -8.23
CA ARG A 48 -4.42 -25.59 -8.20
C ARG A 48 -4.40 -24.25 -7.47
N ALA A 49 -3.70 -24.17 -6.35
CA ALA A 49 -3.54 -22.95 -5.56
C ALA A 49 -2.05 -22.64 -5.41
N ARG A 50 -1.66 -21.38 -5.64
CA ARG A 50 -0.26 -20.91 -5.59
C ARG A 50 0.72 -21.82 -6.34
N GLY A 51 0.30 -22.34 -7.50
CA GLY A 51 1.09 -23.24 -8.35
C GLY A 51 1.05 -24.73 -7.99
N THR A 52 0.51 -25.11 -6.82
CA THR A 52 0.49 -26.51 -6.37
C THR A 52 -0.91 -27.13 -6.51
N PRO A 53 -1.04 -28.32 -7.12
CA PRO A 53 -2.31 -29.03 -7.17
C PRO A 53 -2.69 -29.64 -5.80
N GLY A 54 -3.98 -29.83 -5.57
CA GLY A 54 -4.50 -30.49 -4.38
C GLY A 54 -6.03 -30.51 -4.35
N TRP A 55 -6.60 -30.67 -3.16
CA TRP A 55 -8.04 -30.78 -2.94
C TRP A 55 -8.52 -29.77 -1.90
N MET A 56 -9.67 -29.16 -2.16
CA MET A 56 -10.36 -28.30 -1.20
C MET A 56 -11.80 -28.76 -1.03
N GLN A 57 -12.37 -28.52 0.15
CA GLN A 57 -13.81 -28.71 0.32
C GLN A 57 -14.53 -27.64 -0.50
N THR A 58 -15.58 -28.02 -1.23
CA THR A 58 -16.40 -27.10 -2.05
C THR A 58 -16.97 -25.95 -1.22
N LYS A 59 -17.39 -26.21 0.03
CA LYS A 59 -17.83 -25.18 0.99
C LYS A 59 -16.74 -24.18 1.43
N SER A 60 -15.48 -24.49 1.16
CA SER A 60 -14.32 -23.65 1.46
C SER A 60 -13.87 -22.84 0.23
N LEU A 61 -14.71 -22.78 -0.80
CA LEU A 61 -14.53 -21.95 -1.99
C LEU A 61 -15.67 -20.95 -2.08
N GLN A 62 -15.40 -19.80 -2.68
CA GLN A 62 -16.38 -18.78 -3.00
C GLN A 62 -16.18 -18.29 -4.44
N ALA A 63 -17.27 -17.82 -5.06
CA ALA A 63 -17.24 -17.33 -6.43
C ALA A 63 -16.81 -15.86 -6.51
N LYS A 64 -17.17 -15.04 -5.52
CA LYS A 64 -16.93 -13.59 -5.56
C LYS A 64 -15.50 -13.26 -5.16
N ARG A 65 -14.86 -12.38 -5.93
CA ARG A 65 -13.60 -11.75 -5.58
C ARG A 65 -13.80 -10.79 -4.40
N LEU A 66 -12.78 -10.70 -3.56
CA LEU A 66 -12.70 -9.73 -2.46
C LEU A 66 -11.93 -8.49 -2.89
N LEU A 67 -12.11 -7.40 -2.15
CA LEU A 67 -11.09 -6.36 -2.08
C LEU A 67 -9.88 -6.90 -1.32
N GLU A 68 -8.71 -6.81 -1.94
CA GLU A 68 -7.40 -7.18 -1.41
C GLU A 68 -6.54 -5.92 -1.30
N ILE A 69 -5.93 -5.69 -0.13
CA ILE A 69 -4.88 -4.69 0.05
C ILE A 69 -3.68 -5.40 0.68
N CYS A 70 -2.56 -5.37 -0.01
CA CYS A 70 -1.29 -5.90 0.44
C CYS A 70 -0.40 -4.73 0.83
N PHE A 71 -0.21 -4.49 2.12
CA PHE A 71 0.80 -3.56 2.62
C PHE A 71 2.16 -4.25 2.53
N VAL A 72 2.90 -3.91 1.48
CA VAL A 72 4.15 -4.56 1.12
C VAL A 72 5.25 -4.05 2.03
N ASP A 73 6.09 -4.95 2.47
CA ASP A 73 7.31 -4.60 3.20
C ASP A 73 8.34 -4.02 2.24
N ILE A 74 8.24 -2.72 1.99
CA ILE A 74 9.12 -2.02 1.06
C ILE A 74 10.45 -1.57 1.68
N GLY A 75 10.69 -1.91 2.95
CA GLY A 75 11.78 -1.37 3.76
C GLY A 75 11.31 -0.10 4.46
N GLN A 76 12.12 0.96 4.41
CA GLN A 76 11.67 2.28 4.85
C GLN A 76 10.70 2.87 3.83
N GLY A 77 9.58 3.41 4.32
CA GLY A 77 8.57 4.08 3.51
C GLY A 77 7.21 3.39 3.46
N ASP A 78 6.42 3.74 2.44
CA ASP A 78 5.11 3.16 2.17
C ASP A 78 5.02 2.44 0.81
N GLY A 79 4.21 1.39 0.77
CA GLY A 79 3.89 0.67 -0.45
C GLY A 79 2.72 -0.27 -0.26
N ALA A 80 1.65 -0.08 -1.03
CA ALA A 80 0.47 -0.91 -1.01
C ALA A 80 0.04 -1.32 -2.42
N PHE A 81 -0.29 -2.60 -2.58
CA PHE A 81 -0.87 -3.15 -3.80
C PHE A 81 -2.31 -3.56 -3.55
N LEU A 82 -3.22 -3.14 -4.44
CA LEU A 82 -4.64 -3.42 -4.32
C LEU A 82 -5.12 -4.27 -5.49
N VAL A 83 -5.98 -5.25 -5.18
CA VAL A 83 -6.84 -5.92 -6.16
C VAL A 83 -8.28 -5.62 -5.80
N LEU A 84 -8.99 -5.02 -6.73
CA LEU A 84 -10.37 -4.62 -6.56
C LEU A 84 -11.33 -5.80 -6.86
N PRO A 85 -12.57 -5.76 -6.36
CA PRO A 85 -13.57 -6.81 -6.63
C PRO A 85 -13.86 -7.04 -8.11
N ASP A 86 -13.59 -6.04 -8.96
CA ASP A 86 -13.74 -6.06 -10.42
C ASP A 86 -12.44 -6.41 -11.17
N ASP A 87 -11.47 -7.03 -10.49
CA ASP A 87 -10.16 -7.45 -11.00
C ASP A 87 -9.20 -6.32 -11.43
N ARG A 88 -9.56 -5.04 -11.23
CA ARG A 88 -8.62 -3.93 -11.44
C ARG A 88 -7.51 -3.92 -10.39
N PHE A 89 -6.32 -3.48 -10.81
CA PHE A 89 -5.14 -3.36 -9.96
C PHE A 89 -4.79 -1.90 -9.69
N MET A 90 -4.41 -1.59 -8.45
CA MET A 90 -3.87 -0.28 -8.09
C MET A 90 -2.59 -0.41 -7.27
N LEU A 91 -1.76 0.64 -7.31
CA LEU A 91 -0.62 0.82 -6.41
C LEU A 91 -0.78 2.14 -5.65
N VAL A 92 -0.38 2.16 -4.39
CA VAL A 92 -0.22 3.38 -3.58
C VAL A 92 1.16 3.34 -2.97
N ASP A 93 2.03 4.23 -3.45
CA ASP A 93 3.46 4.25 -3.18
C ASP A 93 4.20 2.94 -3.55
N ALA A 94 5.52 2.98 -3.58
CA ALA A 94 6.36 1.89 -4.04
C ALA A 94 7.67 1.73 -3.26
N GLY A 95 7.86 2.48 -2.16
CA GLY A 95 9.09 2.45 -1.38
C GLY A 95 10.27 3.17 -2.03
N GLU A 96 11.43 3.07 -1.40
CA GLU A 96 12.68 3.65 -1.92
C GLU A 96 13.37 2.77 -2.98
N SER A 97 13.19 1.46 -2.86
CA SER A 97 13.98 0.42 -3.51
C SER A 97 13.15 -0.39 -4.52
N ASP A 98 13.70 -1.50 -5.02
CA ASP A 98 13.05 -2.43 -5.93
C ASP A 98 12.10 -3.45 -5.25
N ASN A 99 11.77 -3.24 -3.96
CA ASN A 99 10.91 -4.16 -3.20
C ASN A 99 9.53 -4.34 -3.85
N MET A 100 8.89 -3.26 -4.27
CA MET A 100 7.59 -3.35 -4.96
C MET A 100 7.70 -4.14 -6.28
N LEU A 101 8.75 -3.92 -7.08
CA LEU A 101 9.00 -4.72 -8.28
C LEU A 101 9.13 -6.20 -7.97
N ARG A 102 9.90 -6.56 -6.94
CA ARG A 102 10.10 -7.96 -6.52
C ARG A 102 8.79 -8.61 -6.07
N PHE A 103 8.01 -7.89 -5.27
CA PHE A 103 6.68 -8.32 -4.86
C PHE A 103 5.80 -8.59 -6.09
N LEU A 104 5.73 -7.66 -7.05
CA LEU A 104 4.89 -7.80 -8.24
C LEU A 104 5.39 -8.92 -9.18
N SER A 105 6.71 -9.06 -9.32
CA SER A 105 7.35 -10.14 -10.07
C SER A 105 6.92 -11.51 -9.52
N TRP A 106 6.98 -11.68 -8.20
CA TRP A 106 6.47 -12.87 -7.53
C TRP A 106 4.95 -13.02 -7.69
N ARG A 107 4.18 -11.96 -7.40
CA ARG A 107 2.70 -11.96 -7.37
C ARG A 107 2.09 -12.37 -8.70
N PHE A 108 2.74 -12.01 -9.80
CA PHE A 108 2.27 -12.28 -11.16
C PHE A 108 3.08 -13.34 -11.90
N ASN A 109 4.07 -13.93 -11.24
CA ASN A 109 5.01 -14.89 -11.82
C ASN A 109 5.67 -14.37 -13.11
N LEU A 110 6.18 -13.14 -13.07
CA LEU A 110 6.67 -12.41 -14.25
C LEU A 110 7.91 -13.04 -14.87
N ARG A 111 8.74 -13.71 -14.08
CA ARG A 111 9.94 -14.42 -14.58
C ARG A 111 9.60 -15.55 -15.52
N SER A 112 8.59 -16.34 -15.20
CA SER A 112 8.16 -17.44 -16.07
C SER A 112 7.43 -16.98 -17.32
N ASN A 113 7.05 -15.70 -17.39
CA ASN A 113 6.37 -15.13 -18.56
C ASN A 113 6.83 -13.68 -18.83
N PRO A 114 8.00 -13.49 -19.47
CA PRO A 114 8.58 -12.17 -19.71
C PRO A 114 7.74 -11.29 -20.66
N LYS A 115 6.80 -11.89 -21.40
CA LYS A 115 5.86 -11.17 -22.28
C LYS A 115 4.58 -10.72 -21.57
N LYS A 116 4.37 -11.14 -20.32
CA LYS A 116 3.19 -10.78 -19.54
C LYS A 116 3.24 -9.29 -19.20
N VAL A 117 2.17 -8.59 -19.56
CA VAL A 117 1.95 -7.19 -19.21
C VAL A 117 0.83 -7.13 -18.17
N ILE A 118 1.08 -6.40 -17.09
CA ILE A 118 0.13 -6.18 -16.01
C ILE A 118 -0.44 -4.76 -16.15
N PRO A 119 -1.75 -4.62 -16.42
CA PRO A 119 -2.39 -3.32 -16.47
C PRO A 119 -2.76 -2.88 -15.05
N PHE A 120 -2.28 -1.71 -14.66
CA PHE A 120 -2.73 -1.00 -13.48
C PHE A 120 -3.71 0.10 -13.90
N ASP A 121 -4.87 0.13 -13.25
CA ASP A 121 -5.83 1.20 -13.42
C ASP A 121 -5.23 2.51 -12.89
N THR A 122 -4.77 2.51 -11.64
CA THR A 122 -4.22 3.71 -11.00
C THR A 122 -2.99 3.37 -10.16
N ALA A 123 -1.92 4.14 -10.35
CA ALA A 123 -0.85 4.28 -9.36
C ALA A 123 -0.99 5.62 -8.64
N VAL A 124 -0.77 5.64 -7.33
CA VAL A 124 -0.79 6.85 -6.52
C VAL A 124 0.59 7.07 -5.94
N ILE A 125 1.13 8.27 -6.10
CA ILE A 125 2.32 8.76 -5.41
C ILE A 125 1.82 9.76 -4.37
N SER A 126 1.88 9.41 -3.09
CA SER A 126 1.34 10.25 -2.03
C SER A 126 2.03 11.61 -1.98
N HIS A 127 3.36 11.64 -2.03
CA HIS A 127 4.17 12.86 -2.00
C HIS A 127 5.61 12.61 -2.50
N PRO A 128 6.42 13.66 -2.78
CA PRO A 128 7.73 13.51 -3.42
C PRO A 128 8.87 13.15 -2.45
N ASP A 129 8.67 12.12 -1.63
CA ASP A 129 9.70 11.54 -0.76
C ASP A 129 10.18 10.21 -1.33
N GLN A 130 11.50 9.98 -1.27
CA GLN A 130 12.11 8.87 -2.01
C GLN A 130 11.60 7.52 -1.55
N ASP A 131 11.36 7.36 -0.27
CA ASP A 131 10.77 6.20 0.38
C ASP A 131 9.27 6.00 0.07
N HIS A 132 8.66 6.89 -0.72
CA HIS A 132 7.32 6.69 -1.29
C HIS A 132 7.38 6.41 -2.78
N TYR A 133 8.09 7.24 -3.54
CA TYR A 133 7.96 7.22 -5.00
C TYR A 133 9.05 6.41 -5.73
N LYS A 134 10.26 6.29 -5.17
CA LYS A 134 11.46 5.93 -5.97
C LYS A 134 11.40 4.51 -6.53
N GLY A 135 10.73 3.60 -5.83
CA GLY A 135 10.45 2.24 -6.27
C GLY A 135 9.56 2.15 -7.51
N PHE A 136 8.88 3.22 -7.91
CA PHE A 136 8.20 3.27 -9.21
C PHE A 136 9.18 3.37 -10.39
N THR A 137 10.43 3.82 -10.18
CA THR A 137 11.44 3.96 -11.25
C THR A 137 11.57 2.67 -12.07
N PRO A 138 11.89 1.50 -11.46
CA PRO A 138 11.99 0.26 -12.22
C PRO A 138 10.64 -0.25 -12.74
N LEU A 139 9.51 0.16 -12.16
CA LEU A 139 8.17 -0.20 -12.65
C LEU A 139 7.86 0.51 -13.96
N PHE A 140 8.12 1.82 -14.04
CA PHE A 140 7.90 2.63 -15.25
C PHE A 140 8.90 2.28 -16.38
N GLU A 141 10.11 1.85 -16.03
CA GLU A 141 11.12 1.42 -17.00
C GLU A 141 10.82 0.03 -17.58
N SER A 142 10.11 -0.84 -16.85
CA SER A 142 9.81 -2.20 -17.28
C SER A 142 8.65 -2.28 -18.29
N PRO A 143 8.78 -3.05 -19.39
CA PRO A 143 7.71 -3.27 -20.36
C PRO A 143 6.57 -4.15 -19.83
N GLN A 144 6.74 -4.78 -18.67
CA GLN A 144 5.74 -5.66 -18.08
C GLN A 144 4.67 -4.93 -17.28
N PHE A 145 4.76 -3.60 -17.14
CA PHE A 145 3.78 -2.79 -16.43
C PHE A 145 3.25 -1.67 -17.32
N ARG A 146 1.95 -1.42 -17.22
CA ARG A 146 1.28 -0.26 -17.83
C ARG A 146 0.34 0.35 -16.79
N PHE A 147 0.18 1.67 -16.86
CA PHE A 147 -0.64 2.44 -15.93
C PHE A 147 -1.58 3.33 -16.74
N GLU A 148 -2.89 3.16 -16.56
CA GLU A 148 -3.85 4.09 -17.18
C GLU A 148 -3.67 5.49 -16.60
N ARG A 149 -3.49 5.59 -15.28
CA ARG A 149 -3.15 6.87 -14.64
C ARG A 149 -2.18 6.76 -13.48
N VAL A 150 -1.40 7.81 -13.29
CA VAL A 150 -0.64 8.08 -12.07
C VAL A 150 -1.24 9.33 -11.43
N VAL A 151 -1.63 9.22 -10.16
CA VAL A 151 -2.14 10.35 -9.37
C VAL A 151 -1.06 10.78 -8.38
N HIS A 152 -0.78 12.06 -8.28
CA HIS A 152 0.19 12.61 -7.33
C HIS A 152 -0.34 13.88 -6.65
N ASN A 153 0.37 14.43 -5.67
CA ASN A 153 -0.10 15.59 -4.92
C ASN A 153 0.08 16.97 -5.60
N GLY A 154 0.42 17.01 -6.89
CA GLY A 154 0.69 18.25 -7.62
C GLY A 154 2.06 18.91 -7.32
N ILE A 155 2.76 18.53 -6.25
CA ILE A 155 4.06 19.08 -5.89
C ILE A 155 5.17 18.32 -6.62
N VAL A 156 6.06 19.04 -7.31
CA VAL A 156 7.22 18.46 -8.00
C VAL A 156 8.49 19.19 -7.58
N GLU A 157 9.40 18.44 -6.94
CA GLU A 157 10.70 18.95 -6.52
C GLU A 157 11.54 19.46 -7.70
N ARG A 158 12.28 20.55 -7.47
CA ARG A 158 13.21 21.14 -8.44
C ARG A 158 14.55 21.52 -7.81
N SER A 159 15.55 21.76 -8.65
CA SER A 159 16.85 22.28 -8.20
C SER A 159 16.75 23.78 -7.88
N GLY A 160 17.53 24.25 -6.89
CA GLY A 160 17.55 25.65 -6.47
C GLY A 160 17.03 25.87 -5.04
N THR A 161 16.89 27.14 -4.65
CA THR A 161 16.43 27.56 -3.32
C THR A 161 14.91 27.37 -3.14
N ASP A 162 14.14 27.42 -4.22
CA ASP A 162 12.69 27.19 -4.23
C ASP A 162 12.39 25.73 -4.60
N SER A 163 12.83 24.81 -3.75
CA SER A 163 12.81 23.37 -4.05
C SER A 163 11.43 22.79 -4.36
N LEU A 164 10.34 23.40 -3.86
CA LEU A 164 8.96 23.00 -4.16
C LEU A 164 8.27 23.88 -5.21
N GLY A 165 8.84 25.05 -5.54
CA GLY A 165 8.24 26.04 -6.44
C GLY A 165 7.99 27.40 -5.77
N PRO A 166 7.42 28.36 -6.53
CA PRO A 166 7.22 29.71 -6.06
C PRO A 166 6.27 29.76 -4.85
N THR A 167 6.63 30.58 -3.86
CA THR A 167 5.81 30.80 -2.67
C THR A 167 5.28 32.22 -2.60
N ARG A 168 4.17 32.42 -1.87
CA ARG A 168 3.52 33.72 -1.68
C ARG A 168 3.01 33.82 -0.25
N VAL A 169 2.88 35.03 0.28
CA VAL A 169 2.31 35.27 1.60
C VAL A 169 0.99 36.01 1.44
N GLU A 170 -0.09 35.43 1.94
CA GLU A 170 -1.44 36.01 1.91
C GLU A 170 -2.03 35.93 3.32
N GLY A 171 -2.48 37.06 3.87
CA GLY A 171 -3.02 37.09 5.24
C GLY A 171 -2.06 36.60 6.32
N GLY A 172 -0.74 36.78 6.12
CA GLY A 172 0.30 36.31 7.05
C GLY A 172 0.64 34.81 6.96
N VAL A 173 -0.03 34.07 6.08
CA VAL A 173 0.23 32.65 5.84
C VAL A 173 1.04 32.50 4.56
N ARG A 174 2.11 31.69 4.60
CA ARG A 174 2.89 31.34 3.41
C ARG A 174 2.21 30.18 2.68
N TYR A 175 2.19 30.25 1.36
CA TYR A 175 1.63 29.24 0.48
C TYR A 175 2.59 28.87 -0.65
N LEU A 176 2.53 27.62 -1.09
CA LEU A 176 3.00 27.18 -2.38
C LEU A 176 1.97 27.58 -3.45
N ALA A 177 2.45 28.25 -4.50
CA ALA A 177 1.61 28.87 -5.52
C ALA A 177 1.60 28.17 -6.87
N GLU A 178 2.29 27.02 -6.99
CA GLU A 178 2.32 26.22 -8.21
C GLU A 178 2.10 24.75 -7.84
N THR A 179 1.13 24.14 -8.51
CA THR A 179 0.91 22.70 -8.58
C THR A 179 0.88 22.31 -10.06
N LEU A 180 1.35 21.10 -10.36
CA LEU A 180 1.36 20.55 -11.72
C LEU A 180 0.32 19.44 -11.80
N ASP A 181 -0.92 19.81 -12.09
CA ASP A 181 -2.05 18.91 -11.86
C ASP A 181 -2.58 18.19 -13.12
N ASP A 182 -2.14 18.58 -14.31
CA ASP A 182 -2.52 17.94 -15.57
C ASP A 182 -1.30 17.44 -16.35
N THR A 183 -1.54 16.42 -17.18
CA THR A 183 -0.48 15.69 -17.90
C THR A 183 0.31 16.61 -18.82
N ASP A 184 -0.34 17.54 -19.51
CA ASP A 184 0.28 18.37 -20.54
C ASP A 184 1.12 19.49 -19.91
N THR A 185 0.60 20.14 -18.86
CA THR A 185 1.35 21.11 -18.07
C THR A 185 2.57 20.45 -17.42
N LEU A 186 2.40 19.27 -16.82
CA LEU A 186 3.50 18.51 -16.23
C LEU A 186 4.54 18.14 -17.30
N ARG A 187 4.12 17.59 -18.44
CA ARG A 187 5.02 17.23 -19.56
C ARG A 187 5.80 18.45 -20.07
N SER A 188 5.12 19.57 -20.25
CA SER A 188 5.73 20.84 -20.68
C SER A 188 6.77 21.31 -19.66
N ARG A 189 6.43 21.26 -18.37
CA ARG A 189 7.34 21.67 -17.30
C ARG A 189 8.57 20.76 -17.19
N LEU A 190 8.38 19.45 -17.38
CA LEU A 190 9.45 18.45 -17.33
C LEU A 190 10.37 18.46 -18.57
N ALA A 191 9.97 19.13 -19.66
CA ALA A 191 10.83 19.33 -20.83
C ALA A 191 11.96 20.33 -20.55
N ASP A 192 11.80 21.21 -19.56
CA ASP A 192 12.83 22.13 -19.10
C ASP A 192 13.90 21.40 -18.27
N SER A 193 15.12 21.32 -18.82
CA SER A 193 16.24 20.67 -18.16
C SER A 193 16.72 21.43 -16.90
N ALA A 194 16.48 22.73 -16.82
CA ALA A 194 16.78 23.52 -15.62
C ALA A 194 15.78 23.21 -14.49
N PHE A 195 14.51 22.97 -14.83
CA PHE A 195 13.49 22.53 -13.89
C PHE A 195 13.80 21.16 -13.30
N THR A 196 14.03 20.17 -14.17
CA THR A 196 14.30 18.78 -13.74
C THR A 196 15.65 18.67 -13.01
N GLY A 197 16.67 19.36 -13.52
CA GLY A 197 17.99 19.48 -12.92
C GLY A 197 18.57 18.14 -12.47
N ARG A 198 19.04 18.10 -11.21
CA ARG A 198 19.59 16.89 -10.59
C ARG A 198 18.61 16.16 -9.66
N LYS A 199 17.34 16.53 -9.67
CA LYS A 199 16.32 15.94 -8.78
C LYS A 199 15.80 14.62 -9.34
N THR A 200 15.70 13.61 -8.49
CA THR A 200 15.30 12.26 -8.91
C THR A 200 13.82 12.20 -9.26
N TYR A 201 12.97 12.84 -8.48
CA TYR A 201 11.52 12.83 -8.67
C TYR A 201 11.07 13.34 -10.07
N PRO A 202 11.37 14.58 -10.50
CA PRO A 202 10.96 15.07 -11.81
C PRO A 202 11.53 14.24 -12.96
N ARG A 203 12.76 13.73 -12.84
CA ARG A 203 13.35 12.86 -13.88
C ARG A 203 12.64 11.51 -13.99
N MET A 204 12.18 10.95 -12.86
CA MET A 204 11.37 9.72 -12.88
C MET A 204 10.03 9.98 -13.57
N LEU A 205 9.32 11.06 -13.21
CA LEU A 205 8.06 11.42 -13.86
C LEU A 205 8.22 11.63 -15.37
N LYS A 206 9.30 12.32 -15.77
CA LYS A 206 9.63 12.53 -17.19
C LYS A 206 9.82 11.21 -17.92
N LYS A 207 10.67 10.33 -17.37
CA LYS A 207 10.90 8.99 -17.95
C LYS A 207 9.61 8.18 -18.06
N ALA A 208 8.74 8.27 -17.07
CA ALA A 208 7.46 7.57 -17.07
C ALA A 208 6.55 8.08 -18.21
N LEU A 209 6.43 9.40 -18.38
CA LEU A 209 5.66 10.02 -19.48
C LEU A 209 6.26 9.76 -20.86
N ASP A 210 7.59 9.66 -20.97
CA ASP A 210 8.30 9.37 -22.22
C ASP A 210 8.24 7.88 -22.58
N SER A 211 7.95 6.99 -21.61
CA SER A 211 7.94 5.55 -21.82
C SER A 211 6.79 5.05 -22.70
N GLY A 212 5.72 5.84 -22.85
CA GLY A 212 4.46 5.42 -23.47
C GLY A 212 3.68 4.38 -22.67
N ARG A 213 4.03 4.13 -21.40
CA ARG A 213 3.39 3.14 -20.51
C ARG A 213 2.48 3.77 -19.45
N VAL A 214 2.48 5.10 -19.36
CA VAL A 214 1.60 5.88 -18.49
C VAL A 214 0.73 6.74 -19.39
N GLU A 215 -0.59 6.55 -19.36
CA GLU A 215 -1.50 7.31 -20.23
C GLU A 215 -1.76 8.71 -19.69
N ALA A 216 -1.95 8.85 -18.38
CA ALA A 216 -2.16 10.15 -17.73
C ALA A 216 -1.37 10.31 -16.41
N MET A 217 -0.97 11.54 -16.10
CA MET A 217 -0.49 11.98 -14.78
C MET A 217 -1.36 13.13 -14.27
N LEU A 218 -1.97 12.94 -13.10
CA LEU A 218 -3.00 13.84 -12.57
C LEU A 218 -2.67 14.27 -11.14
N GLY A 219 -2.85 15.56 -10.85
CA GLY A 219 -2.75 16.10 -9.51
C GLY A 219 -4.04 15.90 -8.73
N ALA A 220 -3.98 15.17 -7.61
CA ALA A 220 -5.12 14.88 -6.74
C ALA A 220 -5.85 16.15 -6.28
N GLY A 221 -5.12 17.25 -6.08
CA GLY A 221 -5.72 18.54 -5.71
C GLY A 221 -6.65 19.11 -6.77
N ALA A 222 -6.46 18.80 -8.07
CA ALA A 222 -7.34 19.27 -9.14
C ALA A 222 -8.49 18.30 -9.46
N LEU A 223 -8.47 17.10 -8.90
CA LEU A 223 -9.54 16.12 -9.07
C LEU A 223 -10.77 16.52 -8.26
N GLY A 224 -11.90 15.90 -8.61
CA GLY A 224 -13.13 16.00 -7.81
C GLY A 224 -12.98 15.28 -6.47
N ARG A 225 -14.11 15.06 -5.79
CA ARG A 225 -14.15 14.37 -4.49
C ARG A 225 -13.58 12.94 -4.51
N TYR A 226 -13.59 12.29 -5.67
CA TYR A 226 -13.23 10.88 -5.83
C TYR A 226 -12.13 10.70 -6.88
N LEU A 227 -11.34 9.63 -6.75
CA LEU A 227 -10.49 9.19 -7.85
C LEU A 227 -11.34 8.87 -9.10
N PRO A 228 -10.84 9.14 -10.32
CA PRO A 228 -11.55 8.82 -11.55
C PRO A 228 -11.96 7.35 -11.61
N GLY A 229 -13.25 7.07 -11.82
CA GLY A 229 -13.78 5.71 -11.85
C GLY A 229 -14.08 5.09 -10.47
N PHE A 230 -14.05 5.90 -9.39
CA PHE A 230 -14.28 5.45 -8.01
C PHE A 230 -15.25 6.36 -7.24
N GLY A 231 -16.30 6.83 -7.94
CA GLY A 231 -17.37 7.65 -7.37
C GLY A 231 -18.22 6.91 -6.32
N ALA A 232 -19.11 7.64 -5.65
CA ALA A 232 -20.01 7.08 -4.63
C ALA A 232 -21.02 6.04 -5.16
N ASP A 233 -21.23 6.02 -6.47
CA ASP A 233 -22.10 5.11 -7.21
C ASP A 233 -21.42 3.78 -7.57
N GLN A 234 -20.12 3.65 -7.33
CA GLN A 234 -19.34 2.46 -7.63
C GLN A 234 -19.30 1.49 -6.45
N ASP A 235 -19.11 0.20 -6.72
CA ASP A 235 -18.99 -0.84 -5.67
C ASP A 235 -17.88 -0.50 -4.67
N VAL A 236 -16.74 -0.03 -5.18
CA VAL A 236 -15.66 0.56 -4.40
C VAL A 236 -15.58 2.04 -4.73
N SER A 237 -15.73 2.88 -3.70
CA SER A 237 -15.49 4.31 -3.83
C SER A 237 -14.15 4.69 -3.17
N ILE A 238 -13.45 5.67 -3.74
CA ILE A 238 -12.16 6.14 -3.23
C ILE A 238 -12.19 7.66 -3.17
N GLU A 239 -12.48 8.18 -1.98
CA GLU A 239 -12.57 9.61 -1.69
C GLU A 239 -11.18 10.19 -1.47
N ILE A 240 -10.92 11.36 -2.07
CA ILE A 240 -9.69 12.13 -1.89
C ILE A 240 -9.91 13.12 -0.75
N LEU A 241 -9.22 12.90 0.37
CA LEU A 241 -9.26 13.80 1.53
C LEU A 241 -8.16 14.86 1.47
N GLY A 242 -7.06 14.59 0.77
CA GLY A 242 -5.92 15.50 0.63
C GLY A 242 -5.17 15.24 -0.68
N PRO A 243 -4.40 16.21 -1.21
CA PRO A 243 -4.13 17.52 -0.61
C PRO A 243 -5.33 18.47 -0.67
N LYS A 244 -5.45 19.36 0.33
CA LYS A 244 -6.52 20.37 0.40
C LYS A 244 -5.95 21.77 0.28
N ALA A 245 -6.20 22.40 -0.86
CA ALA A 245 -5.85 23.79 -1.11
C ALA A 245 -6.82 24.77 -0.46
N ASP A 246 -6.29 25.90 -0.01
CA ASP A 246 -7.09 27.06 0.42
C ASP A 246 -7.49 27.90 -0.80
N GLU A 247 -8.68 28.46 -0.75
CA GLU A 247 -9.12 29.48 -1.71
C GLU A 247 -8.78 30.87 -1.16
N VAL A 248 -7.70 31.47 -1.69
CA VAL A 248 -7.19 32.77 -1.23
C VAL A 248 -7.05 33.70 -2.42
N ALA A 249 -7.71 34.87 -2.35
CA ALA A 249 -7.72 35.87 -3.43
C ALA A 249 -8.10 35.27 -4.81
N GLY A 250 -9.07 34.35 -4.84
CA GLY A 250 -9.52 33.67 -6.07
C GLY A 250 -8.54 32.63 -6.63
N ARG A 251 -7.54 32.22 -5.85
CA ARG A 251 -6.55 31.20 -6.24
C ARG A 251 -6.61 30.02 -5.29
N ARG A 252 -6.33 28.84 -5.82
CA ARG A 252 -6.14 27.62 -5.03
C ARG A 252 -4.67 27.51 -4.67
N LEU A 253 -4.34 27.61 -3.39
CA LEU A 253 -2.97 27.63 -2.89
C LEU A 253 -2.77 26.56 -1.82
N LEU A 254 -1.64 25.86 -1.84
CA LEU A 254 -1.29 24.88 -0.82
C LEU A 254 -0.56 25.57 0.32
N ARG A 255 -1.03 25.41 1.56
CA ARG A 255 -0.40 26.04 2.74
C ARG A 255 1.03 25.52 2.94
N TRP A 256 1.96 26.41 3.29
CA TRP A 256 3.33 26.04 3.65
C TRP A 256 3.37 25.58 5.11
N PHE A 257 3.79 24.33 5.35
CA PHE A 257 3.89 23.74 6.68
C PHE A 257 5.34 23.81 7.16
N GLY A 258 5.72 24.93 7.78
CA GLY A 258 7.04 25.14 8.37
C GLY A 258 8.20 25.22 7.35
N ASP A 259 8.62 24.08 6.82
CA ASP A 259 9.75 23.93 5.89
C ASP A 259 9.38 22.98 4.72
N VAL A 260 10.33 22.71 3.82
CA VAL A 260 10.18 21.86 2.64
C VAL A 260 9.67 20.47 3.00
N GLY A 261 10.25 19.83 4.01
CA GLY A 261 9.89 18.47 4.46
C GLY A 261 8.43 18.38 4.94
N PRO A 262 8.04 19.09 6.00
CA PRO A 262 6.67 19.02 6.46
C PRO A 262 5.65 19.55 5.42
N THR A 263 6.05 20.46 4.53
CA THR A 263 5.17 20.91 3.42
C THR A 263 4.89 19.79 2.43
N LYS A 264 5.92 19.09 1.93
CA LYS A 264 5.70 18.01 0.94
C LYS A 264 4.97 16.81 1.56
N ASN A 265 5.32 16.42 2.79
CA ASN A 265 4.68 15.34 3.54
C ASN A 265 3.22 15.68 3.88
N GLY A 266 2.99 16.89 4.36
CA GLY A 266 1.67 17.38 4.79
C GLY A 266 0.65 17.49 3.65
N HIS A 267 1.11 17.64 2.42
CA HIS A 267 0.25 17.58 1.22
C HIS A 267 0.21 16.19 0.60
N SER A 268 0.35 15.13 1.39
CA SER A 268 0.17 13.76 0.90
C SER A 268 -1.20 13.59 0.20
N VAL A 269 -1.26 12.75 -0.83
CA VAL A 269 -2.53 12.23 -1.34
C VAL A 269 -3.14 11.33 -0.27
N VAL A 270 -4.21 11.78 0.37
CA VAL A 270 -4.91 11.05 1.43
C VAL A 270 -6.16 10.44 0.85
N LEU A 271 -6.29 9.11 0.95
CA LEU A 271 -7.40 8.37 0.36
C LEU A 271 -8.23 7.65 1.43
N LYS A 272 -9.55 7.78 1.32
CA LYS A 272 -10.50 6.97 2.07
C LYS A 272 -11.24 6.06 1.11
N LEU A 273 -10.91 4.78 1.17
CA LEU A 273 -11.51 3.74 0.36
C LEU A 273 -12.70 3.14 1.11
N VAL A 274 -13.82 2.96 0.42
CA VAL A 274 -15.05 2.39 0.97
C VAL A 274 -15.54 1.26 0.08
N TYR A 275 -15.70 0.07 0.67
CA TYR A 275 -16.33 -1.09 0.03
C TYR A 275 -17.38 -1.66 0.98
N GLY A 276 -18.65 -1.61 0.57
CA GLY A 276 -19.77 -1.91 1.46
C GLY A 276 -19.74 -1.03 2.72
N LYS A 277 -19.59 -1.65 3.89
CA LYS A 277 -19.47 -0.98 5.19
C LYS A 277 -18.02 -0.77 5.64
N VAL A 278 -17.05 -1.35 4.93
CA VAL A 278 -15.64 -1.29 5.32
C VAL A 278 -14.99 -0.05 4.76
N ARG A 279 -14.32 0.69 5.63
CA ARG A 279 -13.60 1.92 5.33
C ARG A 279 -12.10 1.74 5.62
N VAL A 280 -11.25 2.11 4.69
CA VAL A 280 -9.79 2.05 4.82
C VAL A 280 -9.17 3.41 4.53
N LEU A 281 -8.29 3.88 5.42
CA LEU A 281 -7.52 5.12 5.23
C LEU A 281 -6.10 4.80 4.74
N LEU A 282 -5.66 5.49 3.68
CA LEU A 282 -4.27 5.56 3.22
C LEU A 282 -3.80 7.01 3.37
N GLY A 283 -2.98 7.27 4.39
CA GLY A 283 -2.69 8.63 4.86
C GLY A 283 -1.44 9.30 4.28
N GLY A 284 -0.51 8.55 3.70
CA GLY A 284 0.83 9.07 3.40
C GLY A 284 1.51 9.60 4.67
N ASP A 285 2.17 10.75 4.58
CA ASP A 285 3.00 11.30 5.65
C ASP A 285 2.43 12.58 6.28
N LEU A 286 1.12 12.60 6.52
CA LEU A 286 0.53 13.71 7.26
C LEU A 286 1.28 13.96 8.58
N ASN A 287 1.64 15.22 8.79
CA ASN A 287 2.16 15.76 10.04
C ASN A 287 1.06 16.51 10.80
N ARG A 288 1.34 16.93 12.04
CA ARG A 288 0.42 17.68 12.89
C ARG A 288 -0.27 18.86 12.21
N ASP A 289 0.49 19.73 11.55
CA ASP A 289 -0.07 20.93 10.91
C ASP A 289 -1.02 20.57 9.76
N ALA A 290 -0.68 19.54 9.00
CA ALA A 290 -1.51 19.03 7.92
C ALA A 290 -2.78 18.32 8.43
N GLU A 291 -2.67 17.52 9.49
CA GLU A 291 -3.82 16.89 10.13
C GLU A 291 -4.82 17.93 10.63
N GLU A 292 -4.34 18.97 11.33
CA GLU A 292 -5.14 20.09 11.81
C GLU A 292 -5.80 20.87 10.65
N HIS A 293 -5.05 21.09 9.58
CA HIS A 293 -5.54 21.72 8.35
C HIS A 293 -6.67 20.90 7.72
N LEU A 294 -6.50 19.59 7.56
CA LEU A 294 -7.53 18.71 7.01
C LEU A 294 -8.77 18.66 7.91
N LEU A 295 -8.59 18.57 9.23
CA LEU A 295 -9.71 18.57 10.18
C LEU A 295 -10.55 19.84 10.04
N THR A 296 -9.91 21.02 10.06
CA THR A 296 -10.62 22.30 9.99
C THR A 296 -11.26 22.54 8.63
N THR A 297 -10.55 22.26 7.54
CA THR A 297 -11.07 22.50 6.17
C THR A 297 -12.22 21.56 5.78
N HIS A 298 -12.20 20.30 6.24
CA HIS A 298 -13.31 19.37 5.96
C HIS A 298 -14.50 19.56 6.88
N THR A 299 -14.29 19.92 8.15
CA THR A 299 -15.40 20.15 9.09
C THR A 299 -16.01 21.54 8.96
N GLY A 300 -15.25 22.53 8.49
CA GLY A 300 -15.62 23.94 8.54
C GLY A 300 -15.63 24.51 9.97
N LEU A 301 -15.08 23.78 10.94
CA LEU A 301 -15.04 24.16 12.35
C LEU A 301 -13.62 24.56 12.76
N PRO A 302 -13.47 25.56 13.66
CA PRO A 302 -12.16 25.86 14.23
C PRO A 302 -11.67 24.69 15.10
N LEU A 303 -10.36 24.54 15.22
CA LEU A 303 -9.78 23.56 16.14
C LEU A 303 -10.31 23.81 17.55
N PRO A 304 -10.71 22.75 18.27
CA PRO A 304 -11.05 22.89 19.68
C PRO A 304 -9.79 23.30 20.45
N GLY A 305 -9.97 24.10 21.51
CA GLY A 305 -8.91 24.37 22.48
C GLY A 305 -8.60 23.13 23.32
N ASN A 306 -8.25 23.33 24.60
CA ASN A 306 -7.84 22.24 25.50
C ASN A 306 -8.91 21.17 25.80
N THR A 307 -10.15 21.35 25.33
CA THR A 307 -11.23 20.39 25.49
C THR A 307 -11.88 20.13 24.14
N THR A 308 -11.62 18.95 23.58
CA THR A 308 -12.31 18.49 22.38
C THR A 308 -13.81 18.40 22.64
N THR A 309 -14.61 19.03 21.79
CA THR A 309 -16.07 18.96 21.90
C THR A 309 -16.60 17.74 21.16
N GLU A 310 -17.62 17.10 21.71
CA GLU A 310 -18.33 15.99 21.05
C GLU A 310 -18.83 16.41 19.66
N THR A 311 -19.26 17.68 19.52
CA THR A 311 -19.68 18.27 18.24
C THR A 311 -18.57 18.24 17.19
N PHE A 312 -17.34 18.64 17.54
CA PHE A 312 -16.21 18.62 16.60
C PHE A 312 -15.87 17.19 16.19
N LEU A 313 -15.75 16.27 17.16
CA LEU A 313 -15.45 14.87 16.86
C LEU A 313 -16.54 14.20 16.03
N ALA A 314 -17.81 14.47 16.31
CA ALA A 314 -18.91 13.95 15.50
C ALA A 314 -18.83 14.46 14.06
N ALA A 315 -18.49 15.74 13.84
CA ALA A 315 -18.26 16.28 12.51
C ALA A 315 -17.06 15.66 11.81
N ALA A 316 -15.93 15.54 12.51
CA ALA A 316 -14.70 14.97 11.98
C ALA A 316 -14.85 13.47 11.64
N ARG A 317 -15.49 12.68 12.51
CA ARG A 317 -15.71 11.24 12.29
C ARG A 317 -16.60 10.95 11.08
N ARG A 318 -17.53 11.84 10.72
CA ARG A 318 -18.29 11.70 9.45
C ARG A 318 -17.38 11.69 8.22
N ILE A 319 -16.23 12.34 8.30
CA ILE A 319 -15.26 12.43 7.21
C ILE A 319 -14.18 11.36 7.34
N PHE A 320 -13.52 11.31 8.49
CA PHE A 320 -12.26 10.58 8.68
C PHE A 320 -12.40 9.20 9.34
N GLU A 321 -13.54 8.87 9.94
CA GLU A 321 -13.64 7.59 10.64
C GLU A 321 -13.54 6.42 9.66
N VAL A 322 -12.63 5.49 9.97
CA VAL A 322 -12.39 4.28 9.20
C VAL A 322 -12.35 3.04 10.08
N ASP A 323 -12.29 1.85 9.47
CA ASP A 323 -12.18 0.59 10.19
C ASP A 323 -10.74 0.10 10.25
N VAL A 324 -9.98 0.34 9.17
CA VAL A 324 -8.53 0.11 9.12
C VAL A 324 -7.83 1.38 8.66
N ALA A 325 -6.80 1.80 9.38
CA ALA A 325 -5.97 2.93 8.99
C ALA A 325 -4.53 2.49 8.72
N LYS A 326 -3.97 2.94 7.60
CA LYS A 326 -2.51 3.00 7.46
C LYS A 326 -2.01 4.18 8.29
N ALA A 327 -1.13 3.92 9.26
CA ALA A 327 -0.50 4.96 10.06
C ALA A 327 0.21 5.97 9.16
N CYS A 328 0.02 7.24 9.46
CA CYS A 328 0.69 8.32 8.75
C CYS A 328 2.17 8.35 9.12
N HIS A 329 3.02 8.73 8.17
CA HIS A 329 4.44 9.01 8.40
C HIS A 329 5.16 7.86 9.12
N HIS A 330 4.89 6.64 8.67
CA HIS A 330 5.44 5.39 9.20
C HIS A 330 5.21 5.14 10.70
N GLY A 331 4.33 5.89 11.36
CA GLY A 331 4.20 5.88 12.82
C GLY A 331 5.17 6.84 13.52
N SER A 332 5.43 8.00 12.91
CA SER A 332 6.13 9.14 13.52
C SER A 332 5.45 9.67 14.78
N ALA A 333 6.19 10.43 15.58
CA ALA A 333 5.68 11.17 16.75
C ALA A 333 4.96 12.48 16.34
N ASP A 334 5.06 12.85 15.06
CA ASP A 334 4.47 14.08 14.52
C ASP A 334 3.00 13.87 14.10
N PHE A 335 2.13 13.72 15.09
CA PHE A 335 0.68 13.54 14.93
C PHE A 335 -0.09 14.33 16.00
N THR A 336 -1.40 14.42 15.81
CA THR A 336 -2.36 14.99 16.76
C THR A 336 -3.27 13.91 17.33
N SER A 337 -3.49 13.95 18.65
CA SER A 337 -4.51 13.08 19.27
C SER A 337 -5.91 13.34 18.72
N LEU A 338 -6.20 14.57 18.29
CA LEU A 338 -7.48 14.96 17.72
C LEU A 338 -7.74 14.23 16.40
N TYR A 339 -6.76 14.17 15.50
CA TYR A 339 -6.89 13.43 14.25
C TYR A 339 -7.05 11.93 14.50
N LEU A 340 -6.26 11.35 15.40
CA LEU A 340 -6.41 9.93 15.75
C LEU A 340 -7.81 9.61 16.32
N GLN A 341 -8.40 10.51 17.11
CA GLN A 341 -9.78 10.37 17.61
C GLN A 341 -10.84 10.50 16.52
N ALA A 342 -10.56 11.27 15.46
CA ALA A 342 -11.42 11.40 14.29
C ALA A 342 -11.33 10.17 13.37
N VAL A 343 -10.13 9.60 13.21
CA VAL A 343 -9.89 8.38 12.42
C VAL A 343 -10.45 7.14 13.10
N ASN A 344 -10.30 7.02 14.42
CA ASN A 344 -10.94 6.00 15.29
C ASN A 344 -10.97 4.56 14.71
N PRO A 345 -9.82 4.02 14.26
CA PRO A 345 -9.77 2.73 13.55
C PRO A 345 -9.91 1.55 14.52
N ALA A 346 -10.37 0.39 14.05
CA ALA A 346 -10.29 -0.86 14.80
C ALA A 346 -8.92 -1.56 14.64
N ALA A 347 -8.24 -1.27 13.54
CA ALA A 347 -6.88 -1.74 13.28
C ALA A 347 -6.02 -0.66 12.61
N THR A 348 -4.77 -0.56 13.04
CA THR A 348 -3.76 0.31 12.42
C THR A 348 -2.67 -0.57 11.82
N VAL A 349 -2.34 -0.33 10.55
CA VAL A 349 -1.19 -0.94 9.88
C VAL A 349 -0.08 0.11 9.78
N ILE A 350 1.15 -0.26 10.13
CA ILE A 350 2.32 0.61 10.08
C ILE A 350 3.26 0.02 9.03
N SER A 351 3.57 0.79 7.99
CA SER A 351 4.67 0.46 7.09
C SER A 351 5.89 1.21 7.60
N SER A 352 6.88 0.46 8.05
CA SER A 352 8.14 0.94 8.58
C SER A 352 9.26 -0.02 8.22
N GLY A 353 10.50 0.44 8.34
CA GLY A 353 11.66 -0.43 8.30
C GLY A 353 12.85 0.12 9.07
N ASP A 354 13.81 -0.76 9.29
CA ASP A 354 15.08 -0.46 9.96
C ASP A 354 15.89 0.62 9.20
N ASN A 355 15.83 1.86 9.70
CA ASN A 355 16.62 2.99 9.20
C ASN A 355 16.96 3.97 10.32
N GLU A 356 18.22 3.97 10.76
CA GLU A 356 18.75 4.96 11.70
C GLU A 356 19.06 6.28 10.98
N PRO A 357 18.63 7.48 11.46
CA PRO A 357 18.09 7.80 12.79
C PRO A 357 16.54 7.92 12.88
N TYR A 358 15.82 7.62 11.80
CA TYR A 358 14.35 7.78 11.71
C TYR A 358 13.63 6.50 12.11
N ALA A 359 13.99 5.95 13.27
CA ALA A 359 13.43 4.70 13.78
C ALA A 359 11.93 4.88 14.07
N HIS A 360 11.11 4.32 13.18
CA HIS A 360 9.66 4.25 13.26
C HIS A 360 9.21 2.78 13.34
N PRO A 361 8.07 2.49 13.98
CA PRO A 361 7.18 3.42 14.69
C PRO A 361 7.76 3.93 16.02
N ARG A 362 7.34 5.13 16.43
CA ARG A 362 7.74 5.73 17.71
C ARG A 362 6.92 5.15 18.88
N PRO A 363 7.49 5.02 20.09
CA PRO A 363 6.78 4.47 21.23
C PRO A 363 5.51 5.25 21.62
N ASP A 364 5.54 6.58 21.52
CA ASP A 364 4.38 7.44 21.78
C ASP A 364 3.29 7.30 20.73
N ALA A 365 3.65 7.14 19.45
CA ALA A 365 2.72 6.81 18.37
C ALA A 365 2.01 5.48 18.62
N LEU A 366 2.76 4.42 18.98
CA LEU A 366 2.17 3.12 19.34
C LEU A 366 1.17 3.23 20.49
N GLY A 367 1.53 3.96 21.55
CA GLY A 367 0.64 4.23 22.68
C GLY A 367 -0.61 5.01 22.27
N ALA A 368 -0.46 6.03 21.41
CA ALA A 368 -1.57 6.84 20.93
C ALA A 368 -2.52 6.05 20.00
N PHE A 369 -1.99 5.20 19.12
CA PHE A 369 -2.79 4.30 18.29
C PHE A 369 -3.63 3.36 19.16
N GLY A 370 -3.04 2.76 20.20
CA GLY A 370 -3.80 1.94 21.15
C GLY A 370 -4.87 2.74 21.92
N LYS A 371 -4.54 3.95 22.38
CA LYS A 371 -5.43 4.80 23.18
C LYS A 371 -6.63 5.36 22.40
N HIS A 372 -6.46 5.67 21.13
CA HIS A 372 -7.46 6.35 20.31
C HIS A 372 -8.14 5.46 19.28
N ALA A 373 -7.77 4.18 19.22
CA ALA A 373 -8.45 3.17 18.40
C ALA A 373 -9.73 2.64 19.07
N ARG A 374 -10.53 1.98 18.26
CA ARG A 374 -11.84 1.44 18.62
C ARG A 374 -11.74 0.03 19.19
N GLY A 375 -12.37 -0.18 20.35
CA GLY A 375 -12.52 -1.49 21.00
C GLY A 375 -11.51 -1.74 22.11
N GLU A 376 -11.71 -2.82 22.87
CA GLU A 376 -10.86 -3.13 24.03
C GLU A 376 -9.46 -3.66 23.65
N ARG A 377 -9.34 -4.23 22.45
CA ARG A 377 -8.11 -4.85 21.93
C ARG A 377 -7.85 -4.35 20.51
N PRO A 378 -7.53 -3.06 20.34
CA PRO A 378 -7.23 -2.52 19.02
C PRO A 378 -6.00 -3.21 18.44
N LEU A 379 -6.04 -3.50 17.14
CA LEU A 379 -4.95 -4.19 16.47
C LEU A 379 -3.92 -3.19 15.95
N ILE A 380 -2.64 -3.44 16.18
CA ILE A 380 -1.54 -2.69 15.59
C ILE A 380 -0.63 -3.68 14.87
N PHE A 381 -0.49 -3.51 13.57
CA PHE A 381 0.41 -4.29 12.72
C PHE A 381 1.58 -3.43 12.29
N SER A 382 2.76 -4.02 12.15
CA SER A 382 3.95 -3.38 11.56
C SER A 382 4.57 -4.30 10.54
N THR A 383 4.87 -3.78 9.35
CA THR A 383 5.56 -4.55 8.30
C THR A 383 6.94 -5.01 8.75
N GLU A 384 7.63 -4.19 9.52
CA GLU A 384 8.94 -4.52 10.09
C GLU A 384 8.87 -5.62 11.14
N LEU A 385 7.92 -5.53 12.09
CA LEU A 385 7.76 -6.59 13.11
C LEU A 385 7.34 -7.92 12.46
N ALA A 386 6.53 -7.87 11.41
CA ALA A 386 6.14 -9.06 10.64
C ALA A 386 7.27 -9.64 9.77
N ARG A 387 8.40 -8.93 9.63
CA ARG A 387 9.57 -9.36 8.83
C ARG A 387 10.46 -10.38 9.57
N SER A 388 10.20 -10.68 10.84
CA SER A 388 10.98 -11.66 11.62
C SER A 388 11.08 -12.99 10.88
N SER A 389 12.27 -13.31 10.36
CA SER A 389 12.51 -14.57 9.66
C SER A 389 13.90 -15.12 9.98
N LYS A 390 14.00 -16.46 10.05
CA LYS A 390 15.27 -17.19 10.16
C LYS A 390 16.11 -17.15 8.88
N GLU A 391 15.54 -16.67 7.78
CA GLU A 391 16.30 -16.52 6.54
C GLU A 391 17.39 -15.48 6.81
N ASN A 392 18.65 -15.81 6.51
CA ASN A 392 19.85 -14.98 6.70
C ASN A 392 19.85 -13.71 5.81
N ILE A 393 18.71 -13.05 5.68
CA ILE A 393 18.53 -11.76 5.00
C ILE A 393 18.81 -10.67 6.04
N ARG A 394 19.92 -10.82 6.76
CA ARG A 394 20.34 -9.83 7.76
C ARG A 394 20.80 -8.53 7.10
N THR A 395 21.02 -8.51 5.78
CA THR A 395 21.18 -7.28 5.01
C THR A 395 20.82 -7.51 3.53
N PRO A 396 19.71 -6.95 3.01
CA PRO A 396 19.43 -6.93 1.57
C PRO A 396 20.60 -6.37 0.74
N ASN A 397 21.42 -5.51 1.34
CA ASN A 397 22.63 -4.96 0.73
C ASN A 397 23.75 -5.99 0.54
N ALA A 398 23.93 -6.96 1.45
CA ALA A 398 24.91 -8.03 1.27
C ALA A 398 24.49 -8.98 0.15
N LEU A 399 23.20 -9.36 0.10
CA LEU A 399 22.66 -10.15 -1.01
C LEU A 399 22.72 -9.40 -2.34
N ARG A 400 22.50 -8.08 -2.36
CA ARG A 400 22.71 -7.24 -3.55
C ARG A 400 24.18 -7.21 -3.97
N ALA A 401 25.13 -7.17 -3.02
CA ALA A 401 26.55 -7.25 -3.32
C ALA A 401 26.92 -8.61 -3.92
N GLU A 402 26.40 -9.69 -3.35
CA GLU A 402 26.55 -11.05 -3.86
C GLU A 402 25.96 -11.19 -5.27
N PHE A 403 24.73 -10.67 -5.50
CA PHE A 403 24.12 -10.66 -6.82
C PHE A 403 24.99 -9.93 -7.85
N ARG A 404 25.49 -8.73 -7.52
CA ARG A 404 26.37 -7.96 -8.41
C ARG A 404 27.66 -8.71 -8.71
N ALA A 405 28.26 -9.36 -7.71
CA ALA A 405 29.48 -10.15 -7.89
C ALA A 405 29.24 -11.36 -8.81
N LEU A 406 28.16 -12.12 -8.58
CA LEU A 406 27.76 -13.25 -9.43
C LEU A 406 27.42 -12.81 -10.85
N TYR A 407 26.71 -11.69 -11.01
CA TYR A 407 26.35 -11.16 -12.32
C TYR A 407 27.58 -10.68 -13.10
N ALA A 408 28.52 -10.01 -12.44
CA ALA A 408 29.80 -9.63 -13.06
C ALA A 408 30.59 -10.87 -13.50
N LYS A 409 30.68 -11.90 -12.64
CA LYS A 409 31.32 -13.18 -12.95
C LYS A 409 30.66 -13.87 -14.14
N ARG A 410 29.32 -13.81 -14.23
CA ARG A 410 28.53 -14.35 -15.33
C ARG A 410 28.83 -13.68 -16.66
N GLN A 411 29.13 -12.39 -16.68
CA GLN A 411 29.52 -11.69 -17.91
C GLN A 411 30.89 -12.13 -18.43
N THR A 412 31.81 -12.52 -17.54
CA THR A 412 33.18 -12.92 -17.91
C THR A 412 33.36 -14.43 -18.05
N ALA A 413 32.33 -15.24 -17.78
CA ALA A 413 32.39 -16.70 -17.83
C ALA A 413 32.67 -17.21 -19.25
N ALA A 414 33.59 -18.16 -19.38
CA ALA A 414 34.10 -18.63 -20.68
C ALA A 414 33.31 -19.82 -21.25
N SER A 415 32.79 -20.70 -20.38
CA SER A 415 32.07 -21.91 -20.81
C SER A 415 30.55 -21.78 -20.65
N ALA A 416 29.81 -22.55 -21.45
CA ALA A 416 28.35 -22.63 -21.35
C ALA A 416 27.90 -23.22 -20.00
N ASP A 417 28.62 -24.22 -19.49
CA ASP A 417 28.32 -24.86 -18.21
C ASP A 417 28.53 -23.91 -17.02
N GLU A 418 29.60 -23.09 -17.07
CA GLU A 418 29.84 -22.07 -16.05
C GLU A 418 28.75 -20.99 -16.07
N LYS A 419 28.32 -20.56 -17.27
CA LYS A 419 27.21 -19.62 -17.42
C LYS A 419 25.90 -20.20 -16.87
N ALA A 420 25.58 -21.46 -17.19
CA ALA A 420 24.37 -22.12 -16.69
C ALA A 420 24.38 -22.27 -15.16
N ALA A 421 25.52 -22.63 -14.57
CA ALA A 421 25.66 -22.71 -13.11
C ALA A 421 25.51 -21.35 -12.43
N LEU A 422 26.11 -20.29 -12.99
CA LEU A 422 25.97 -18.93 -12.49
C LEU A 422 24.53 -18.40 -12.66
N ASP A 423 23.89 -18.68 -13.78
CA ASP A 423 22.48 -18.34 -14.02
C ASP A 423 21.57 -19.04 -13.00
N ALA A 424 21.82 -20.32 -12.65
CA ALA A 424 21.08 -21.02 -11.61
C ALA A 424 21.30 -20.45 -10.20
N GLN A 425 22.52 -20.00 -9.88
CA GLN A 425 22.82 -19.32 -8.62
C GLN A 425 22.14 -17.95 -8.54
N LEU A 426 22.20 -17.17 -9.62
CA LEU A 426 21.51 -15.89 -9.75
C LEU A 426 19.99 -16.08 -9.58
N GLU A 427 19.39 -17.08 -10.24
CA GLU A 427 17.96 -17.38 -10.09
C GLU A 427 17.60 -17.79 -8.66
N THR A 428 18.42 -18.61 -8.02
CA THR A 428 18.21 -19.01 -6.62
C THR A 428 18.23 -17.80 -5.70
N LEU A 429 19.27 -16.96 -5.81
CA LEU A 429 19.43 -15.75 -4.99
C LEU A 429 18.29 -14.76 -5.23
N LEU A 430 17.94 -14.55 -6.50
CA LEU A 430 16.83 -13.72 -6.91
C LEU A 430 15.48 -14.26 -6.39
N SER A 431 15.28 -15.58 -6.34
CA SER A 431 14.06 -16.19 -5.80
C SER A 431 13.95 -16.02 -4.28
N HIS A 432 15.07 -16.04 -3.55
CA HIS A 432 15.12 -15.74 -2.13
C HIS A 432 14.81 -14.26 -1.87
N LEU A 433 15.41 -13.36 -2.66
CA LEU A 433 15.17 -11.92 -2.58
C LEU A 433 13.70 -11.55 -2.84
N GLU A 434 13.05 -12.21 -3.80
CA GLU A 434 11.62 -12.02 -4.05
C GLU A 434 10.76 -12.58 -2.92
N ARG A 435 11.07 -13.79 -2.43
CA ARG A 435 10.30 -14.41 -1.34
C ARG A 435 10.38 -13.61 -0.05
N SER A 436 11.52 -13.03 0.28
CA SER A 436 11.68 -12.18 1.47
C SER A 436 10.66 -11.06 1.53
N VAL A 437 10.48 -10.35 0.41
CA VAL A 437 9.59 -9.19 0.30
C VAL A 437 8.14 -9.61 0.06
N ALA A 438 7.94 -10.74 -0.60
CA ALA A 438 6.63 -11.24 -0.98
C ALA A 438 5.90 -12.04 0.09
N VAL A 439 6.63 -12.53 1.10
CA VAL A 439 6.14 -13.59 1.98
C VAL A 439 6.32 -13.26 3.46
N TYR A 440 7.37 -12.53 3.84
CA TYR A 440 7.59 -12.05 5.21
C TYR A 440 7.45 -10.52 5.26
N GLY A 441 6.98 -9.97 6.38
CA GLY A 441 6.73 -8.53 6.54
C GLY A 441 5.43 -8.01 5.94
N MET A 442 4.84 -8.67 4.95
CA MET A 442 3.60 -8.21 4.32
C MET A 442 2.37 -8.40 5.24
N ILE A 443 1.58 -7.33 5.37
CA ILE A 443 0.27 -7.36 6.02
C ILE A 443 -0.82 -7.40 4.95
N ASN A 444 -1.68 -8.42 5.00
CA ASN A 444 -2.75 -8.64 4.03
C ASN A 444 -4.09 -8.23 4.63
N LEU A 445 -4.80 -7.31 4.00
CA LEU A 445 -6.20 -6.99 4.29
C LEU A 445 -7.09 -7.62 3.21
N ARG A 446 -8.12 -8.35 3.63
CA ARG A 446 -9.12 -8.99 2.76
C ARG A 446 -10.51 -8.64 3.25
N THR A 447 -11.41 -8.21 2.36
CA THR A 447 -12.78 -7.84 2.74
C THR A 447 -13.79 -8.08 1.62
N ASP A 448 -14.99 -8.53 2.02
CA ASP A 448 -16.19 -8.64 1.19
C ASP A 448 -17.11 -7.40 1.32
N GLY A 449 -16.63 -6.37 1.99
CA GLY A 449 -17.39 -5.16 2.31
C GLY A 449 -18.28 -5.30 3.55
N GLN A 450 -18.24 -6.42 4.27
CA GLN A 450 -18.93 -6.60 5.56
C GLN A 450 -17.98 -7.00 6.69
N ARG A 451 -16.96 -7.82 6.40
CA ARG A 451 -15.96 -8.29 7.37
C ARG A 451 -14.55 -7.99 6.86
N VAL A 452 -13.59 -7.92 7.77
CA VAL A 452 -12.17 -7.74 7.42
C VAL A 452 -11.35 -8.89 7.98
N VAL A 453 -10.47 -9.45 7.15
CA VAL A 453 -9.38 -10.31 7.61
C VAL A 453 -8.07 -9.55 7.43
N LEU A 454 -7.30 -9.45 8.52
CA LEU A 454 -5.90 -9.01 8.51
C LEU A 454 -5.00 -10.22 8.75
N ALA A 455 -4.07 -10.49 7.85
CA ALA A 455 -3.21 -11.67 7.93
C ALA A 455 -1.74 -11.33 7.68
N GLN A 456 -0.89 -11.87 8.55
CA GLN A 456 0.58 -11.86 8.41
C GLN A 456 1.11 -13.28 8.46
N LYS A 457 2.23 -13.54 7.80
CA LYS A 457 2.80 -14.88 7.79
C LYS A 457 3.53 -15.15 9.10
N LEU A 458 3.38 -16.36 9.62
CA LEU A 458 4.15 -16.83 10.77
C LEU A 458 5.57 -17.23 10.34
N GLU A 459 6.54 -16.93 11.19
CA GLU A 459 7.95 -17.34 11.02
C GLU A 459 8.08 -18.87 10.97
N ASP A 460 7.39 -19.57 11.87
CA ASP A 460 7.31 -21.02 11.92
C ASP A 460 5.85 -21.49 11.77
N THR A 461 5.69 -22.73 11.30
CA THR A 461 4.36 -23.36 11.27
C THR A 461 3.92 -23.63 12.70
N SER A 462 2.70 -23.20 13.06
CA SER A 462 2.12 -23.45 14.38
C SER A 462 1.93 -24.95 14.64
N PRO A 463 1.78 -25.38 15.91
CA PRO A 463 1.55 -26.79 16.24
C PRO A 463 0.34 -27.41 15.53
N ASP A 464 -0.67 -26.61 15.20
CA ASP A 464 -1.89 -27.04 14.50
C ASP A 464 -1.82 -26.89 12.96
N GLY A 465 -0.63 -26.60 12.43
CA GLY A 465 -0.34 -26.58 11.00
C GLY A 465 -0.65 -25.26 10.29
N ARG A 466 -0.94 -24.18 11.03
CA ARG A 466 -1.14 -22.84 10.45
C ARG A 466 0.21 -22.20 10.13
N LYS A 467 0.25 -21.48 9.02
CA LYS A 467 1.36 -20.66 8.53
C LYS A 467 1.02 -19.17 8.49
N TRP A 468 -0.22 -18.82 8.78
CA TRP A 468 -0.72 -17.45 8.79
C TRP A 468 -1.34 -17.11 10.14
N ASP A 469 -1.00 -15.94 10.65
CA ASP A 469 -1.63 -15.32 11.78
C ASP A 469 -2.79 -14.44 11.28
N VAL A 470 -4.02 -14.93 11.47
CA VAL A 470 -5.23 -14.39 10.80
C VAL A 470 -6.16 -13.73 11.81
N HIS A 471 -6.35 -12.42 11.75
CA HIS A 471 -7.21 -11.64 12.64
C HIS A 471 -8.49 -11.23 11.90
N CYS A 472 -9.64 -11.38 12.55
CA CYS A 472 -10.93 -11.06 11.94
C CYS A 472 -11.57 -9.87 12.65
N LEU A 473 -12.01 -8.88 11.87
CA LEU A 473 -12.97 -7.87 12.29
C LEU A 473 -14.35 -8.28 11.75
N GLU A 474 -15.31 -8.43 12.65
CA GLU A 474 -16.69 -8.78 12.30
C GLU A 474 -17.65 -7.69 12.80
N PRO A 475 -18.78 -7.47 12.10
CA PRO A 475 -19.75 -6.47 12.52
C PRO A 475 -20.47 -6.93 13.79
N ASP A 476 -20.59 -6.03 14.77
CA ASP A 476 -21.47 -6.22 15.92
C ASP A 476 -22.95 -6.00 15.54
N ALA A 477 -23.86 -6.07 16.53
CA ALA A 477 -25.29 -5.87 16.31
C ALA A 477 -25.64 -4.48 15.73
N ALA A 478 -24.79 -3.47 15.94
CA ALA A 478 -24.93 -2.14 15.35
C ALA A 478 -24.24 -2.02 13.98
N GLY A 479 -23.62 -3.09 13.49
CA GLY A 479 -22.89 -3.12 12.22
C GLY A 479 -21.48 -2.52 12.31
N VAL A 480 -20.98 -2.21 13.50
CA VAL A 480 -19.64 -1.67 13.70
C VAL A 480 -18.64 -2.81 13.71
N LEU A 481 -17.57 -2.70 12.92
CA LEU A 481 -16.51 -3.70 12.89
C LEU A 481 -15.73 -3.74 14.21
N ARG A 482 -15.72 -4.92 14.85
CA ARG A 482 -15.01 -5.23 16.10
C ARG A 482 -14.07 -6.41 15.91
N TYR A 483 -12.92 -6.38 16.59
CA TYR A 483 -12.00 -7.51 16.58
C TYR A 483 -12.58 -8.70 17.35
N VAL A 484 -12.66 -9.85 16.67
CA VAL A 484 -13.03 -11.13 17.30
C VAL A 484 -11.77 -11.77 17.86
N SER A 485 -11.58 -11.64 19.18
CA SER A 485 -10.33 -12.08 19.81
C SER A 485 -10.17 -13.59 19.77
N LYS A 486 -8.98 -14.05 19.37
CA LYS A 486 -8.58 -15.47 19.42
C LYS A 486 -8.39 -16.00 20.85
N HIS A 487 -8.31 -15.09 21.82
CA HIS A 487 -7.94 -15.39 23.21
C HIS A 487 -9.12 -15.26 24.19
N THR A 488 -10.32 -15.00 23.68
CA THR A 488 -11.56 -15.06 24.46
C THR A 488 -12.30 -16.31 24.02
N GLY A 489 -12.22 -17.34 24.84
CA GLY A 489 -13.10 -18.51 24.77
C GLY A 489 -14.40 -18.25 25.51
#